data_AF-A0AAE1IAN0-F1
#
_entry.id   AF-A0AAE1IAN0-F1
#
_cell.length_a   1.000
_cell.length_b   1.000
_cell.length_c   1.000
_cell.angle_alpha   90.00
_cell.angle_beta   90.00
_cell.angle_gamma   90.00
#
_symmetry.space_group_name_H-M   'P 1'
#
loop_
_entity.id
_entity.type
_entity.pdbx_description
1 polymer ?
#
loop_
_entity_poly.entity_id
_entity_poly.type
_entity_poly.pdbx_seq_one_letter_code
_entity_poly.pdbx_strand_id
1 'polypeptide(L)'
;MSYFTLLSMAILAFVGIASADMLMGAATFGWPPPRAWDDTAESISPCGSLDDPSDRTAFSYFKGHVLLFTQAKVWNLQLGASYASRPQKMADFHPIMENVYIAEVDAGITCINVPNAPLAVKAGHPATLQLTYVSDYGSPSGRNMTFYACADVVYVSPSDVPYQVPCLNTTEPKDHFAVLPDPPKLSPTSRVPVAVDENAPPEKIKHHGRPKWVIPVVGMGGALAGLLVAFLCYQTAEEFDGTKRPTN
;
A
#
# COMPACT_ATOMS: atom_id res chain seq x y z
N MET A 1 26.23 -18.39 31.91
CA MET A 1 25.72 -18.04 30.57
C MET A 1 26.90 -17.55 29.75
N SER A 2 27.22 -18.24 28.66
CA SER A 2 28.41 -17.95 27.85
C SER A 2 28.22 -16.63 27.09
N TYR A 3 29.28 -15.85 26.93
CA TYR A 3 29.29 -14.59 26.17
C TYR A 3 28.69 -14.78 24.76
N PHE A 4 28.88 -15.96 24.17
CA PHE A 4 28.28 -16.39 22.91
C PHE A 4 26.75 -16.42 22.89
N THR A 5 26.11 -16.82 23.99
CA THR A 5 24.65 -16.86 24.07
C THR A 5 24.03 -15.46 24.18
N LEU A 6 24.73 -14.51 24.80
CA LEU A 6 24.29 -13.11 24.87
C LEU A 6 24.52 -12.38 23.53
N LEU A 7 25.64 -12.65 22.85
CA LEU A 7 25.94 -12.05 21.55
C LEU A 7 24.97 -12.53 20.45
N SER A 8 24.62 -13.82 20.45
CA SER A 8 23.66 -14.39 19.49
C SER A 8 22.25 -13.80 19.64
N MET A 9 21.79 -13.59 20.88
CA MET A 9 20.51 -12.93 21.15
C MET A 9 20.53 -11.45 20.74
N ALA A 10 21.66 -10.75 20.92
CA ALA A 10 21.80 -9.35 20.49
C ALA A 10 21.80 -9.21 18.96
N ILE A 11 22.40 -10.14 18.22
CA ILE A 11 22.40 -10.14 16.75
C ILE A 11 20.99 -10.44 16.21
N LEU A 12 20.28 -11.40 16.79
CA LEU A 12 18.87 -11.68 16.44
C LEU A 12 17.95 -10.49 16.73
N ALA A 13 18.20 -9.74 17.81
CA ALA A 13 17.46 -8.52 18.11
C ALA A 13 17.75 -7.38 17.10
N PHE A 14 19.00 -7.23 16.66
CA PHE A 14 19.37 -6.19 15.68
C PHE A 14 18.82 -6.45 14.27
N VAL A 15 18.73 -7.71 13.84
CA VAL A 15 18.12 -8.06 12.53
C VAL A 15 16.61 -7.80 12.54
N GLY A 16 15.93 -7.95 13.68
CA GLY A 16 14.48 -7.70 13.79
C GLY A 16 14.08 -6.23 13.67
N ILE A 17 14.93 -5.31 14.13
CA ILE A 17 14.57 -3.87 14.26
C ILE A 17 14.75 -3.11 12.93
N ALA A 18 15.56 -3.61 11.99
CA ALA A 18 15.85 -2.93 10.72
C ALA A 18 14.78 -3.11 9.61
N SER A 19 13.64 -3.74 9.90
CA SER A 19 12.62 -4.09 8.89
C SER A 19 11.32 -3.28 8.97
N ALA A 20 11.18 -2.36 9.93
CA ALA A 20 9.92 -1.62 10.13
C ALA A 20 9.71 -0.47 9.13
N ASP A 21 10.76 0.04 8.48
CA ASP A 21 10.67 1.13 7.48
C ASP A 21 10.43 0.61 6.04
N MET A 22 10.29 -0.70 5.81
CA MET A 22 10.34 -1.31 4.46
C MET A 22 9.03 -1.93 3.95
N LEU A 23 7.87 -1.64 4.54
CA LEU A 23 6.63 -2.37 4.22
C LEU A 23 5.51 -1.53 3.62
N MET A 24 5.70 -0.23 3.43
CA MET A 24 4.71 0.63 2.77
C MET A 24 5.33 1.91 2.21
N GLY A 25 4.68 2.46 1.18
CA GLY A 25 4.96 3.81 0.66
C GLY A 25 4.47 4.90 1.61
N ALA A 26 4.30 6.12 1.10
CA ALA A 26 3.89 7.26 1.92
C ALA A 26 2.55 7.06 2.66
N ALA A 27 1.62 6.33 2.03
CA ALA A 27 0.33 5.95 2.60
C ALA A 27 -0.14 4.58 2.10
N THR A 28 -0.84 3.84 2.95
CA THR A 28 -1.45 2.55 2.59
C THR A 28 -2.70 2.27 3.44
N PHE A 29 -3.43 1.21 3.11
CA PHE A 29 -4.47 0.70 3.99
C PHE A 29 -3.84 0.00 5.20
N GLY A 30 -4.28 0.38 6.41
CA GLY A 30 -4.15 -0.45 7.60
C GLY A 30 -5.31 -1.45 7.73
N TRP A 31 -6.49 -1.08 7.21
CA TRP A 31 -7.65 -1.95 7.10
C TRP A 31 -8.62 -1.48 6.01
N PRO A 32 -9.18 -2.37 5.17
CA PRO A 32 -8.81 -3.78 5.00
C PRO A 32 -7.33 -3.95 4.59
N PRO A 33 -6.71 -5.12 4.79
CA PRO A 33 -5.33 -5.34 4.40
C PRO A 33 -5.09 -5.00 2.92
N PRO A 34 -4.01 -4.26 2.60
CA PRO A 34 -3.67 -3.92 1.23
C PRO A 34 -3.07 -5.13 0.51
N ARG A 35 -3.01 -5.07 -0.82
CA ARG A 35 -2.12 -5.93 -1.60
C ARG A 35 -0.66 -5.69 -1.22
N ALA A 36 0.22 -6.62 -1.57
CA ALA A 36 1.64 -6.48 -1.29
C ALA A 36 2.17 -5.19 -1.93
N TRP A 37 2.89 -4.41 -1.12
CA TRP A 37 3.56 -3.20 -1.58
C TRP A 37 4.82 -3.55 -2.36
N ASP A 38 5.10 -2.77 -3.40
CA ASP A 38 6.27 -2.88 -4.26
C ASP A 38 6.67 -1.46 -4.68
N ASP A 39 7.89 -1.04 -4.34
CA ASP A 39 8.43 0.30 -4.61
C ASP A 39 8.56 0.60 -6.11
N THR A 40 8.73 -0.43 -6.93
CA THR A 40 8.78 -0.28 -8.39
C THR A 40 7.39 -0.19 -9.02
N ALA A 41 6.37 -0.70 -8.33
CA ALA A 41 5.00 -0.75 -8.83
C ALA A 41 4.07 0.29 -8.21
N GLU A 42 4.39 0.89 -7.06
CA GLU A 42 3.48 1.78 -6.29
C GLU A 42 2.95 2.99 -7.08
N SER A 43 3.68 3.41 -8.10
CA SER A 43 3.28 4.50 -9.00
C SER A 43 2.60 4.03 -10.30
N ILE A 44 2.41 2.72 -10.46
CA ILE A 44 1.77 2.09 -11.61
C ILE A 44 0.29 1.85 -11.30
N SER A 45 -0.57 2.49 -12.08
CA SER A 45 -2.02 2.32 -11.97
C SER A 45 -2.47 0.89 -12.32
N PRO A 46 -3.57 0.38 -11.76
CA PRO A 46 -4.46 1.08 -10.82
C PRO A 46 -4.13 0.81 -9.34
N CYS A 47 -3.33 -0.20 -9.03
CA CYS A 47 -3.24 -0.72 -7.66
C CYS A 47 -1.88 -0.54 -7.00
N GLY A 48 -0.86 -0.05 -7.71
CA GLY A 48 0.44 0.15 -7.12
C GLY A 48 1.14 -1.16 -6.70
N SER A 49 0.74 -2.27 -7.30
CA SER A 49 1.16 -3.62 -6.94
C SER A 49 1.08 -4.52 -8.17
N LEU A 50 1.96 -5.52 -8.23
CA LEU A 50 1.95 -6.55 -9.27
C LEU A 50 0.98 -7.70 -8.95
N ASP A 51 0.40 -7.71 -7.75
CA ASP A 51 -0.51 -8.75 -7.31
C ASP A 51 -1.90 -8.61 -7.93
N ASP A 52 -2.44 -9.75 -8.37
CA ASP A 52 -3.85 -9.91 -8.68
C ASP A 52 -4.71 -9.95 -7.40
N PRO A 53 -6.03 -9.68 -7.50
CA PRO A 53 -6.92 -9.86 -6.36
C PRO A 53 -6.85 -11.28 -5.80
N SER A 54 -6.57 -11.39 -4.50
CA SER A 54 -6.42 -12.66 -3.78
C SER A 54 -7.51 -12.82 -2.72
N ASP A 55 -7.14 -13.23 -1.49
CA ASP A 55 -8.07 -13.47 -0.39
C ASP A 55 -8.80 -12.19 0.01
N ARG A 56 -10.11 -12.17 -0.23
CA ARG A 56 -10.96 -10.99 -0.04
C ARG A 56 -11.38 -10.87 1.42
N THR A 57 -11.17 -9.68 1.98
CA THR A 57 -11.59 -9.38 3.35
C THR A 57 -13.10 -9.09 3.41
N ALA A 58 -13.78 -9.66 4.41
CA ALA A 58 -15.18 -9.34 4.67
C ALA A 58 -15.34 -7.86 5.04
N PHE A 59 -16.06 -7.11 4.21
CA PHE A 59 -16.26 -5.67 4.38
C PHE A 59 -17.74 -5.33 4.38
N SER A 60 -18.19 -4.51 5.33
CA SER A 60 -19.61 -4.17 5.42
C SER A 60 -20.08 -3.36 4.20
N TYR A 61 -21.18 -3.76 3.56
CA TYR A 61 -21.82 -2.93 2.53
C TYR A 61 -22.54 -1.70 3.11
N PHE A 62 -22.66 -1.62 4.44
CA PHE A 62 -23.35 -0.53 5.14
C PHE A 62 -22.53 -0.02 6.33
N LYS A 63 -22.31 1.30 6.41
CA LYS A 63 -21.44 1.93 7.42
C LYS A 63 -20.05 1.27 7.49
N GLY A 64 -19.42 1.11 6.32
CA GLY A 64 -18.04 0.64 6.25
C GLY A 64 -17.06 1.69 6.76
N HIS A 65 -15.87 1.24 7.14
CA HIS A 65 -14.77 2.11 7.57
C HIS A 65 -13.48 1.63 6.92
N VAL A 66 -12.57 2.52 6.57
CA VAL A 66 -11.20 2.13 6.21
C VAL A 66 -10.25 2.75 7.21
N LEU A 67 -9.22 2.00 7.57
CA LEU A 67 -8.09 2.50 8.35
C LEU A 67 -6.94 2.74 7.37
N LEU A 68 -6.38 3.93 7.39
CA LEU A 68 -5.21 4.32 6.60
C LEU A 68 -4.03 4.52 7.53
N PHE A 69 -2.87 4.08 7.08
CA PHE A 69 -1.58 4.41 7.67
C PHE A 69 -0.87 5.39 6.75
N THR A 70 -0.34 6.45 7.35
CA THR A 70 0.42 7.49 6.66
C THR A 70 1.72 7.70 7.44
N GLN A 71 2.85 7.69 6.75
CA GLN A 71 4.16 7.90 7.37
C GLN A 71 4.89 9.12 6.82
N ALA A 72 4.35 9.72 5.76
CA ALA A 72 4.87 10.92 5.13
C ALA A 72 3.73 11.81 4.63
N LYS A 73 4.09 12.99 4.13
CA LYS A 73 3.15 13.96 3.58
C LYS A 73 2.45 13.41 2.34
N VAL A 74 1.12 13.52 2.31
CA VAL A 74 0.31 13.10 1.16
C VAL A 74 -0.72 14.15 0.77
N TRP A 75 -0.87 14.33 -0.55
CA TRP A 75 -1.77 15.29 -1.17
C TRP A 75 -2.81 14.57 -2.03
N ASN A 76 -3.95 15.21 -2.25
CA ASN A 76 -4.98 14.71 -3.16
C ASN A 76 -5.33 13.24 -2.92
N LEU A 77 -5.43 12.84 -1.65
CA LEU A 77 -5.79 11.48 -1.27
C LEU A 77 -7.24 11.24 -1.66
N GLN A 78 -7.49 10.23 -2.46
CA GLN A 78 -8.79 9.83 -2.96
C GLN A 78 -9.04 8.37 -2.63
N LEU A 79 -10.26 8.06 -2.23
CA LEU A 79 -10.74 6.68 -2.12
C LEU A 79 -11.70 6.40 -3.27
N GLY A 80 -11.46 5.30 -3.97
CA GLY A 80 -12.35 4.75 -4.99
C GLY A 80 -12.75 3.31 -4.69
N ALA A 81 -13.77 2.84 -5.38
CA ALA A 81 -14.19 1.44 -5.37
C ALA A 81 -14.44 0.93 -6.79
N SER A 82 -13.97 -0.27 -7.06
CA SER A 82 -14.40 -1.09 -8.19
C SER A 82 -15.28 -2.23 -7.68
N TYR A 83 -16.37 -2.50 -8.39
CA TYR A 83 -17.25 -3.65 -8.13
C TYR A 83 -16.96 -4.82 -9.10
N ALA A 84 -15.89 -4.72 -9.88
CA ALA A 84 -15.40 -5.82 -10.70
C ALA A 84 -14.64 -6.83 -9.84
N SER A 85 -14.72 -8.11 -10.20
CA SER A 85 -13.95 -9.16 -9.52
C SER A 85 -12.44 -9.06 -9.76
N ARG A 86 -12.02 -8.41 -10.85
CA ARG A 86 -10.61 -8.19 -11.22
C ARG A 86 -10.47 -6.86 -11.96
N PRO A 87 -10.43 -5.71 -11.26
CA PRO A 87 -10.17 -4.44 -11.92
C PRO A 87 -8.75 -4.43 -12.48
N GLN A 88 -8.57 -3.86 -13.68
CA GLN A 88 -7.30 -3.82 -14.41
C GLN A 88 -6.94 -2.41 -14.88
N LYS A 89 -7.90 -1.48 -14.86
CA LYS A 89 -7.73 -0.11 -15.37
C LYS A 89 -8.32 0.89 -14.39
N MET A 90 -7.81 2.12 -14.41
CA MET A 90 -8.36 3.23 -13.60
C MET A 90 -9.86 3.44 -13.83
N ALA A 91 -10.34 3.22 -15.06
CA ALA A 91 -11.76 3.36 -15.40
C ALA A 91 -12.69 2.33 -14.72
N ASP A 92 -12.13 1.27 -14.13
CA ASP A 92 -12.91 0.28 -13.37
C ASP A 92 -13.29 0.80 -11.97
N PHE A 93 -12.68 1.92 -11.52
CA PHE A 93 -12.87 2.51 -10.21
C PHE A 93 -13.72 3.77 -10.28
N HIS A 94 -14.63 3.88 -9.31
CA HIS A 94 -15.46 5.07 -9.12
C HIS A 94 -15.03 5.74 -7.82
N PRO A 95 -14.85 7.07 -7.79
CA PRO A 95 -14.55 7.76 -6.55
C PRO A 95 -15.74 7.61 -5.59
N ILE A 96 -15.44 7.33 -4.31
CA ILE A 96 -16.45 7.25 -3.24
C ILE A 96 -16.25 8.34 -2.19
N MET A 97 -15.08 9.00 -2.19
CA MET A 97 -14.81 10.22 -1.43
C MET A 97 -14.03 11.19 -2.29
N GLU A 98 -14.25 12.49 -2.07
CA GLU A 98 -13.43 13.54 -2.68
C GLU A 98 -12.12 13.77 -1.92
N ASN A 99 -11.23 14.55 -2.54
CA ASN A 99 -9.83 14.78 -2.15
C ASN A 99 -9.66 15.11 -0.67
N VAL A 100 -8.69 14.45 -0.03
CA VAL A 100 -8.23 14.71 1.33
C VAL A 100 -6.77 15.14 1.30
N TYR A 101 -6.42 16.13 2.13
CA TYR A 101 -5.05 16.57 2.34
C TYR A 101 -4.57 16.13 3.74
N ILE A 102 -3.42 15.45 3.82
CA ILE A 102 -2.80 15.02 5.08
C ILE A 102 -1.35 15.53 5.13
N ALA A 103 -1.02 16.39 6.10
CA ALA A 103 0.34 16.91 6.20
C ALA A 103 1.30 15.91 6.88
N GLU A 104 2.60 16.18 6.80
CA GLU A 104 3.62 15.37 7.46
C GLU A 104 3.50 15.35 8.99
N VAL A 105 3.17 16.50 9.59
CA VAL A 105 2.88 16.62 11.04
C VAL A 105 1.64 15.85 11.49
N ASP A 106 0.86 15.38 10.50
CA ASP A 106 -0.37 14.61 10.65
C ASP A 106 -0.12 13.12 10.30
N ALA A 107 1.12 12.71 10.00
CA ALA A 107 1.46 11.31 9.76
C ALA A 107 1.02 10.44 10.94
N GLY A 108 0.24 9.41 10.63
CA GLY A 108 -0.38 8.58 11.65
C GLY A 108 -1.50 7.71 11.08
N ILE A 109 -2.37 7.31 12.00
CA ILE A 109 -3.49 6.42 11.73
C ILE A 109 -4.76 7.27 11.53
N THR A 110 -5.37 7.14 10.35
CA THR A 110 -6.60 7.85 9.98
C THR A 110 -7.69 6.84 9.64
N CYS A 111 -8.80 6.85 10.37
CA CYS A 111 -9.99 6.10 9.99
C CYS A 111 -10.98 6.99 9.23
N ILE A 112 -11.48 6.47 8.12
CA ILE A 112 -12.40 7.15 7.23
C ILE A 112 -13.68 6.33 7.08
N ASN A 113 -14.83 7.00 7.23
CA ASN A 113 -16.12 6.40 6.97
C ASN A 113 -16.31 6.23 5.47
N VAL A 114 -16.67 5.02 5.04
CA VAL A 114 -16.97 4.72 3.65
C VAL A 114 -18.50 4.82 3.46
N PRO A 115 -18.98 5.51 2.40
CA PRO A 115 -20.41 5.54 2.10
C PRO A 115 -20.95 4.12 1.84
N ASN A 116 -22.28 4.00 1.89
CA ASN A 116 -22.90 2.70 1.68
C ASN A 116 -22.67 2.23 0.25
N ALA A 117 -22.53 0.92 0.06
CA ALA A 117 -22.41 0.38 -1.28
C ALA A 117 -23.67 0.69 -2.11
N PRO A 118 -23.56 0.87 -3.44
CA PRO A 118 -24.72 1.06 -4.31
C PRO A 118 -25.74 -0.06 -4.15
N LEU A 119 -27.03 0.22 -4.37
CA LEU A 119 -28.13 -0.74 -4.15
C LEU A 119 -27.99 -2.07 -4.91
N ALA A 120 -27.24 -2.09 -6.01
CA ALA A 120 -26.97 -3.30 -6.79
C ALA A 120 -25.99 -4.26 -6.09
N VAL A 121 -25.18 -3.76 -5.16
CA VAL A 121 -24.19 -4.52 -4.39
C VAL A 121 -24.89 -5.22 -3.23
N LYS A 122 -24.64 -6.53 -3.10
CA LYS A 122 -25.21 -7.37 -2.05
C LYS A 122 -24.11 -8.14 -1.33
N ALA A 123 -24.45 -8.80 -0.22
CA ALA A 123 -23.55 -9.73 0.44
C ALA A 123 -23.01 -10.78 -0.56
N GLY A 124 -21.72 -11.10 -0.45
CA GLY A 124 -20.98 -11.96 -1.37
C GLY A 124 -20.41 -11.27 -2.61
N HIS A 125 -20.72 -9.99 -2.86
CA HIS A 125 -20.22 -9.30 -4.04
C HIS A 125 -18.74 -8.89 -3.87
N PRO A 126 -17.85 -9.28 -4.80
CA PRO A 126 -16.45 -8.87 -4.74
C PRO A 126 -16.31 -7.39 -5.09
N ALA A 127 -15.38 -6.70 -4.43
CA ALA A 127 -15.00 -5.34 -4.76
C ALA A 127 -13.53 -5.08 -4.42
N THR A 128 -12.95 -4.04 -5.01
CA THR A 128 -11.59 -3.60 -4.68
C THR A 128 -11.67 -2.12 -4.32
N LEU A 129 -11.18 -1.78 -3.13
CA LEU A 129 -11.00 -0.41 -2.71
C LEU A 129 -9.64 0.08 -3.22
N GLN A 130 -9.61 1.31 -3.73
CA GLN A 130 -8.41 1.93 -4.26
C GLN A 130 -8.11 3.21 -3.50
N LEU A 131 -6.88 3.33 -3.04
CA LEU A 131 -6.30 4.56 -2.53
C LEU A 131 -5.45 5.17 -3.66
N THR A 132 -5.70 6.43 -3.99
CA THR A 132 -4.83 7.22 -4.88
C THR A 132 -4.36 8.44 -4.12
N TYR A 133 -3.07 8.77 -4.18
CA TYR A 133 -2.54 9.96 -3.53
C TYR A 133 -1.32 10.49 -4.26
N VAL A 134 -0.93 11.72 -3.96
CA VAL A 134 0.30 12.34 -4.44
C VAL A 134 1.27 12.46 -3.28
N SER A 135 2.55 12.14 -3.49
CA SER A 135 3.62 12.36 -2.52
C SER A 135 4.95 12.64 -3.21
N ASP A 136 5.90 13.24 -2.50
CA ASP A 136 7.31 13.35 -2.89
C ASP A 136 8.15 12.28 -2.20
N TYR A 137 7.61 11.62 -1.17
CA TYR A 137 8.15 10.42 -0.56
C TYR A 137 8.08 9.24 -1.55
N GLY A 138 9.15 8.45 -1.64
CA GLY A 138 9.28 7.40 -2.65
C GLY A 138 9.63 7.92 -4.06
N SER A 139 9.63 9.24 -4.28
CA SER A 139 10.02 9.81 -5.58
C SER A 139 11.53 9.81 -5.78
N PRO A 140 12.08 9.26 -6.89
CA PRO A 140 13.52 9.27 -7.16
C PRO A 140 14.15 10.66 -7.24
N SER A 141 13.32 11.69 -7.45
CA SER A 141 13.77 13.09 -7.63
C SER A 141 13.21 14.04 -6.57
N GLY A 142 12.54 13.53 -5.53
CA GLY A 142 11.83 14.35 -4.55
C GLY A 142 10.72 15.21 -5.17
N ARG A 143 10.20 14.79 -6.32
CA ARG A 143 9.10 15.47 -7.03
C ARG A 143 7.79 14.75 -6.76
N ASN A 144 6.71 15.51 -6.69
CA ASN A 144 5.36 14.97 -6.55
C ASN A 144 5.05 13.93 -7.64
N MET A 145 4.77 12.71 -7.22
CA MET A 145 4.33 11.59 -8.04
C MET A 145 3.01 11.05 -7.50
N THR A 146 2.20 10.45 -8.38
CA THR A 146 0.97 9.76 -7.99
C THR A 146 1.27 8.31 -7.66
N PHE A 147 0.70 7.86 -6.55
CA PHE A 147 0.84 6.53 -6.01
C PHE A 147 -0.53 5.90 -5.79
N TYR A 148 -0.53 4.57 -5.75
CA TYR A 148 -1.72 3.74 -5.70
C TYR A 148 -1.56 2.63 -4.66
N ALA A 149 -2.66 2.27 -4.02
CA ALA A 149 -2.75 1.04 -3.24
C ALA A 149 -4.15 0.45 -3.40
N CYS A 150 -4.26 -0.88 -3.38
CA CYS A 150 -5.55 -1.58 -3.44
C CYS A 150 -5.74 -2.48 -2.23
N ALA A 151 -6.98 -2.61 -1.79
CA ALA A 151 -7.41 -3.60 -0.81
C ALA A 151 -8.62 -4.37 -1.37
N ASP A 152 -8.54 -5.70 -1.36
CA ASP A 152 -9.58 -6.55 -1.94
C ASP A 152 -10.57 -7.00 -0.88
N VAL A 153 -11.85 -6.78 -1.17
CA VAL A 153 -12.94 -7.05 -0.24
C VAL A 153 -14.03 -7.90 -0.86
N VAL A 154 -14.82 -8.50 0.00
CA VAL A 154 -16.12 -9.08 -0.32
C VAL A 154 -17.14 -8.42 0.58
N TYR A 155 -18.19 -7.87 -0.02
CA TYR A 155 -19.22 -7.20 0.74
C TYR A 155 -20.02 -8.21 1.58
N VAL A 156 -20.29 -7.87 2.84
CA VAL A 156 -21.07 -8.70 3.78
C VAL A 156 -22.04 -7.84 4.57
N SER A 157 -23.02 -8.46 5.24
CA SER A 157 -23.89 -7.76 6.20
C SER A 157 -23.04 -7.16 7.33
N PRO A 158 -23.41 -6.00 7.89
CA PRO A 158 -22.75 -5.46 9.09
C PRO A 158 -22.62 -6.46 10.24
N SER A 159 -23.59 -7.38 10.38
CA SER A 159 -23.59 -8.45 11.39
C SER A 159 -22.51 -9.51 11.18
N ASP A 160 -21.98 -9.61 9.96
CA ASP A 160 -21.11 -10.70 9.52
C ASP A 160 -19.64 -10.23 9.46
N VAL A 161 -19.36 -8.98 9.84
CA VAL A 161 -17.98 -8.49 10.01
C VAL A 161 -17.45 -9.04 11.33
N PRO A 162 -16.42 -9.90 11.32
CA PRO A 162 -16.05 -10.71 12.49
C PRO A 162 -15.35 -9.94 13.62
N TYR A 163 -15.06 -8.65 13.42
CA TYR A 163 -14.39 -7.80 14.39
C TYR A 163 -14.80 -6.34 14.24
N GLN A 164 -14.71 -5.59 15.33
CA GLN A 164 -14.79 -4.13 15.28
C GLN A 164 -13.43 -3.58 14.89
N VAL A 165 -13.38 -2.83 13.80
CA VAL A 165 -12.16 -2.14 13.37
C VAL A 165 -11.88 -1.05 14.40
N PRO A 166 -10.71 -1.05 15.08
CA PRO A 166 -10.36 -0.01 16.04
C PRO A 166 -10.05 1.28 15.27
N CYS A 167 -11.09 2.04 14.96
CA CYS A 167 -10.98 3.36 14.36
C CYS A 167 -10.53 4.38 15.40
N LEU A 168 -9.22 4.39 15.66
CA LEU A 168 -8.55 5.44 16.43
C LEU A 168 -7.99 6.47 15.44
N ASN A 169 -8.65 7.62 15.31
CA ASN A 169 -8.09 8.74 14.58
C ASN A 169 -7.00 9.36 15.45
N THR A 170 -5.74 9.16 15.06
CA THR A 170 -4.59 9.83 15.68
C THR A 170 -4.23 11.11 14.92
N THR A 171 -4.89 11.29 13.78
CA THR A 171 -4.65 12.34 12.79
C THR A 171 -5.96 13.07 12.51
N GLU A 172 -5.92 14.39 12.44
CA GLU A 172 -7.00 15.21 11.91
C GLU A 172 -6.63 15.66 10.48
N PRO A 173 -7.40 15.26 9.45
CA PRO A 173 -7.20 15.80 8.11
C PRO A 173 -7.45 17.30 8.11
N LYS A 174 -6.65 18.06 7.36
CA LYS A 174 -6.80 19.53 7.31
C LYS A 174 -8.05 19.98 6.56
N ASP A 175 -8.51 19.15 5.63
CA ASP A 175 -9.75 19.34 4.90
C ASP A 175 -10.78 18.31 5.36
N HIS A 176 -12.00 18.75 5.68
CA HIS A 176 -13.08 17.84 6.04
C HIS A 176 -13.33 16.85 4.90
N PHE A 177 -13.48 15.55 5.24
CA PHE A 177 -13.86 14.53 4.27
C PHE A 177 -15.17 14.91 3.58
N ALA A 178 -15.11 15.26 2.29
CA ALA A 178 -16.29 15.37 1.46
C ALA A 178 -16.65 13.97 0.96
N VAL A 179 -17.57 13.30 1.65
CA VAL A 179 -18.16 12.05 1.17
C VAL A 179 -19.04 12.40 -0.03
N LEU A 180 -18.78 11.75 -1.16
CA LEU A 180 -19.65 11.92 -2.33
C LEU A 180 -21.06 11.42 -1.95
N PRO A 181 -22.12 12.16 -2.30
CA PRO A 181 -23.48 11.72 -2.02
C PRO A 181 -23.73 10.34 -2.67
N ASP A 182 -24.47 9.48 -1.95
CA ASP A 182 -24.85 8.16 -2.48
C ASP A 182 -25.45 8.31 -3.89
N PRO A 183 -25.12 7.42 -4.84
CA PRO A 183 -25.73 7.48 -6.16
C PRO A 183 -27.26 7.46 -6.04
N PRO A 184 -28.00 8.27 -6.84
CA PRO A 184 -29.45 8.35 -6.75
C PRO A 184 -30.08 6.96 -6.83
N LYS A 185 -31.12 6.71 -6.01
CA LYS A 185 -31.93 5.48 -6.10
C LYS A 185 -32.49 5.36 -7.52
N LEU A 186 -31.86 4.55 -8.36
CA LEU A 186 -32.37 4.22 -9.69
C LEU A 186 -33.69 3.48 -9.52
N SER A 187 -34.79 4.16 -9.79
CA SER A 187 -36.11 3.54 -9.92
C SER A 187 -36.11 2.62 -11.15
N PRO A 188 -36.74 1.44 -11.08
CA PRO A 188 -36.76 0.53 -12.20
C PRO A 188 -37.70 1.08 -13.28
N THR A 189 -37.27 0.99 -14.54
CA THR A 189 -38.01 1.18 -15.80
C THR A 189 -37.71 2.48 -16.56
N SER A 190 -36.90 2.39 -17.61
CA SER A 190 -37.44 2.19 -18.97
C SER A 190 -36.32 1.94 -19.97
N ARG A 191 -36.48 0.91 -20.80
CA ARG A 191 -35.63 0.60 -21.96
C ARG A 191 -35.86 1.63 -23.05
N VAL A 192 -34.83 2.34 -23.53
CA VAL A 192 -34.67 2.74 -24.95
C VAL A 192 -33.17 3.11 -25.22
N PRO A 193 -32.70 3.18 -26.47
CA PRO A 193 -31.94 2.15 -27.16
C PRO A 193 -30.45 2.50 -27.33
N VAL A 194 -29.68 1.47 -27.70
CA VAL A 194 -28.34 1.59 -28.29
C VAL A 194 -28.41 2.50 -29.52
N ALA A 195 -27.56 3.51 -29.56
CA ALA A 195 -27.19 4.22 -30.78
C ALA A 195 -25.67 4.19 -30.94
N VAL A 196 -25.25 3.60 -32.05
CA VAL A 196 -23.89 3.55 -32.60
C VAL A 196 -23.70 4.81 -33.45
N ASP A 197 -22.55 5.47 -33.33
CA ASP A 197 -21.83 6.22 -34.39
C ASP A 197 -20.47 6.63 -33.76
N GLU A 198 -19.33 6.02 -34.05
CA GLU A 198 -18.49 6.01 -35.26
C GLU A 198 -18.07 7.40 -35.80
N ASN A 199 -16.74 7.58 -35.88
CA ASN A 199 -15.96 8.60 -36.61
C ASN A 199 -15.36 9.79 -35.84
N ALA A 200 -14.13 9.59 -35.35
CA ALA A 200 -13.08 10.61 -35.40
C ALA A 200 -11.71 9.94 -35.70
N PRO A 201 -10.85 10.52 -36.56
CA PRO A 201 -9.68 9.86 -37.14
C PRO A 201 -8.49 9.76 -36.16
N PRO A 202 -7.59 8.77 -36.31
CA PRO A 202 -6.47 8.59 -35.40
C PRO A 202 -5.35 9.60 -35.68
N GLU A 203 -5.01 10.40 -34.67
CA GLU A 203 -3.83 11.27 -34.65
C GLU A 203 -2.56 10.42 -34.48
N LYS A 204 -1.59 10.61 -35.37
CA LYS A 204 -0.32 9.85 -35.42
C LYS A 204 0.63 10.30 -34.32
N ILE A 205 0.86 9.47 -33.31
CA ILE A 205 1.97 9.65 -32.36
C ILE A 205 3.21 8.91 -32.88
N LYS A 206 4.29 9.67 -33.11
CA LYS A 206 5.62 9.16 -33.50
C LYS A 206 6.26 8.39 -32.34
N HIS A 207 6.49 7.10 -32.54
CA HIS A 207 7.36 6.30 -31.69
C HIS A 207 8.83 6.68 -31.92
N HIS A 208 9.46 7.28 -30.91
CA HIS A 208 10.92 7.23 -30.78
C HIS A 208 11.27 6.10 -29.82
N GLY A 209 11.55 4.93 -30.39
CA GLY A 209 12.10 3.79 -29.66
C GLY A 209 13.53 4.08 -29.19
N ARG A 210 13.84 3.64 -27.96
CA ARG A 210 15.20 3.42 -27.48
C ARG A 210 15.28 2.09 -26.72
N PRO A 211 16.45 1.42 -26.74
CA PRO A 211 16.55 -0.03 -26.82
C PRO A 211 16.46 -0.76 -25.48
N LYS A 212 15.94 -2.00 -25.56
CA LYS A 212 16.15 -3.08 -24.59
C LYS A 212 17.65 -3.27 -24.36
N TRP A 213 18.10 -3.14 -23.10
CA TRP A 213 19.23 -3.81 -22.44
C TRP A 213 19.81 -2.90 -21.34
N VAL A 214 19.16 -2.89 -20.16
CA VAL A 214 19.83 -2.61 -18.88
C VAL A 214 19.13 -3.45 -17.82
N ILE A 215 19.80 -4.51 -17.36
CA ILE A 215 19.47 -5.25 -16.15
C ILE A 215 20.51 -4.83 -15.11
N PRO A 216 20.15 -4.18 -13.99
CA PRO A 216 21.03 -4.13 -12.84
C PRO A 216 20.73 -5.32 -11.92
N VAL A 217 21.63 -6.29 -11.94
CA VAL A 217 21.80 -7.30 -10.90
C VAL A 217 22.47 -6.63 -9.71
N VAL A 218 21.75 -6.37 -8.62
CA VAL A 218 22.36 -6.08 -7.31
C VAL A 218 21.50 -6.72 -6.23
N GLY A 219 21.95 -7.83 -5.69
CA GLY A 219 21.23 -8.52 -4.62
C GLY A 219 21.95 -9.78 -4.13
N MET A 220 23.27 -9.72 -3.92
CA MET A 220 23.99 -10.80 -3.21
C MET A 220 25.37 -10.39 -2.65
N GLY A 221 25.61 -9.10 -2.36
CA GLY A 221 26.90 -8.62 -1.85
C GLY A 221 26.95 -8.37 -0.34
N GLY A 222 25.80 -8.08 0.29
CA GLY A 222 25.76 -7.61 1.69
C GLY A 222 26.04 -8.70 2.74
N ALA A 223 25.63 -9.95 2.48
CA ALA A 223 25.78 -11.03 3.45
C ALA A 223 27.23 -11.51 3.63
N LEU A 224 28.05 -11.45 2.57
CA LEU A 224 29.44 -11.91 2.62
C LEU A 224 30.39 -10.88 3.26
N ALA A 225 30.13 -9.58 3.05
CA ALA A 225 30.93 -8.53 3.68
C ALA A 225 30.75 -8.49 5.20
N GLY A 226 29.52 -8.68 5.70
CA GLY A 226 29.24 -8.75 7.14
C GLY A 226 29.91 -9.95 7.81
N LEU A 227 29.92 -11.11 7.15
CA LEU A 227 30.59 -12.32 7.65
C LEU A 227 32.12 -12.16 7.69
N LEU A 228 32.73 -11.52 6.69
CA LEU A 228 34.17 -11.25 6.66
C LEU A 228 34.61 -10.29 7.77
N VAL A 229 33.84 -9.22 8.01
CA VAL A 229 34.15 -8.27 9.09
C VAL A 229 34.01 -8.93 10.47
N ALA A 230 32.97 -9.73 10.68
CA ALA A 230 32.79 -10.47 11.93
C ALA A 230 33.93 -11.49 12.16
N PHE A 231 34.36 -12.19 11.11
CA PHE A 231 35.46 -13.17 11.20
C PHE A 231 36.81 -12.48 11.49
N LEU A 232 37.09 -11.35 10.86
CA LEU A 232 38.32 -10.57 11.12
C LEU A 232 38.34 -10.03 12.55
N CYS A 233 37.22 -9.49 13.04
CA CYS A 233 37.11 -9.06 14.43
C CYS A 233 37.33 -10.23 15.41
N TYR A 234 36.82 -11.43 15.09
CA TYR A 234 37.03 -12.63 15.91
C TYR A 234 38.49 -13.05 15.96
N GLN A 235 39.21 -13.03 14.83
CA GLN A 235 40.64 -13.36 14.80
C GLN A 235 41.49 -12.38 15.63
N THR A 236 41.18 -11.08 15.58
CA THR A 236 41.92 -10.09 16.39
C THR A 236 41.68 -10.23 17.90
N ALA A 237 40.55 -10.83 18.31
CA ALA A 237 40.21 -11.02 19.71
C ALA A 237 40.95 -12.22 20.33
N GLU A 238 41.18 -13.31 19.58
CA GLU A 238 41.95 -14.47 20.09
C GLU A 238 43.43 -14.14 20.30
N GLU A 239 44.00 -13.24 19.49
CA GLU A 239 45.40 -12.84 19.61
C GLU A 239 45.66 -12.03 20.91
N PHE A 240 44.62 -11.41 21.49
CA PHE A 240 44.76 -10.64 22.72
C PHE A 240 44.69 -11.50 24.00
N ASP A 241 44.03 -12.65 23.98
CA ASP A 241 43.85 -13.52 25.17
C ASP A 241 45.00 -14.54 25.35
N GLY A 242 45.80 -14.78 24.29
CA GLY A 242 46.97 -15.67 24.34
C GLY A 242 48.18 -15.14 25.13
N THR A 243 48.18 -13.85 25.53
CA THR A 243 49.38 -13.19 26.08
C THR A 243 49.41 -13.10 27.62
N LYS A 244 48.55 -13.83 28.34
CA LYS A 244 48.60 -13.90 29.82
C LYS A 244 48.69 -15.33 30.35
N ARG A 245 49.90 -15.91 30.29
CA ARG A 245 50.30 -16.98 31.21
C ARG A 245 51.77 -16.78 31.62
N PRO A 246 52.06 -16.23 32.81
CA PRO A 246 53.43 -16.21 33.31
C PRO A 246 53.82 -17.61 33.80
N THR A 247 54.88 -18.16 33.23
CA THR A 247 55.67 -19.24 33.82
C THR A 247 56.64 -18.64 34.84
N ASN A 248 56.32 -18.79 36.12
CA ASN A 248 57.21 -19.18 37.23
C ASN A 248 56.46 -19.02 38.56
#